data_AF-A0A382XR16-F1
#
_entry.id   AF-A0A382XR16-F1
#
_cell.length_a   1.000
_cell.length_b   1.000
_cell.length_c   1.000
_cell.angle_alpha   90.00
_cell.angle_beta   90.00
_cell.angle_gamma   90.00
#
_symmetry.space_group_name_H-M   'P 1'
#
loop_
_entity.id
_entity.type
_entity.pdbx_description
1 polymer ?
#
loop_
_entity_poly.entity_id
_entity_poly.type
_entity_poly.pdbx_seq_one_letter_code
_entity_poly.pdbx_strand_id
1 'polypeptide(L)'
;YDLSAYAGYDSLSFFASVADDPFTEASPNDPLWIDGAARGVLEASMRQAHRRGEADLPSAALYLLSPSSYRERKASRALRISYPPDGAVFPANLCEIRVDWDDAVNDLWQVTVGLADTTVTWMAVTNQRQWWFPPDVWAQVRRLATEREAWIQVKGVQSTSAPPVVQASHKVAFRVSVWPADNSIVYRMVVPPFNKRKTPSTYSRDLRSFEVSPFLLARDNYCYNCHTFSSKTGDTGMLSIQVRFMSPGSKLPVYLGLYDIEAQRGWK
;
A
#
# COMPACT_ATOMS: atom_id res chain seq x y z
N TYR A 1 -36.16 -2.13 -0.96
CA TYR A 1 -35.03 -1.82 -1.83
C TYR A 1 -34.86 -3.00 -2.77
N ASP A 2 -35.16 -2.79 -4.04
CA ASP A 2 -35.08 -3.81 -5.08
C ASP A 2 -33.64 -3.88 -5.58
N LEU A 3 -33.01 -5.05 -5.43
CA LEU A 3 -31.61 -5.31 -5.78
C LEU A 3 -31.48 -5.98 -7.15
N SER A 4 -32.59 -6.19 -7.88
CA SER A 4 -32.59 -6.77 -9.23
C SER A 4 -31.77 -5.94 -10.24
N ALA A 5 -31.65 -4.63 -10.03
CA ALA A 5 -30.84 -3.73 -10.86
C ALA A 5 -29.32 -4.01 -10.81
N TYR A 6 -28.83 -4.75 -9.81
CA TYR A 6 -27.40 -5.09 -9.68
C TYR A 6 -27.06 -6.50 -10.17
N ALA A 7 -28.06 -7.32 -10.50
CA ALA A 7 -27.83 -8.69 -10.98
C ALA A 7 -27.20 -8.73 -12.38
N GLY A 8 -27.34 -7.66 -13.16
CA GLY A 8 -26.71 -7.51 -14.49
C GLY A 8 -25.42 -6.69 -14.52
N TYR A 9 -24.90 -6.24 -13.36
CA TYR A 9 -23.72 -5.37 -13.31
C TYR A 9 -22.44 -6.20 -13.45
N ASP A 10 -21.98 -6.37 -14.69
CA ASP A 10 -20.69 -6.98 -14.98
C ASP A 10 -19.55 -5.95 -14.83
N SER A 11 -18.88 -5.98 -13.68
CA SER A 11 -17.74 -5.12 -13.38
C SER A 11 -16.55 -5.29 -14.32
N LEU A 12 -16.49 -6.37 -15.10
CA LEU A 12 -15.40 -6.63 -16.05
C LEU A 12 -15.63 -5.95 -17.40
N SER A 13 -16.88 -5.85 -17.86
CA SER A 13 -17.22 -5.17 -19.12
C SER A 13 -16.95 -3.66 -19.13
N PHE A 14 -16.97 -3.00 -17.97
CA PHE A 14 -16.71 -1.54 -17.87
C PHE A 14 -15.27 -1.16 -18.23
N PHE A 15 -14.31 -2.08 -18.11
CA PHE A 15 -12.91 -1.87 -18.46
C PHE A 15 -12.53 -2.45 -19.84
N ALA A 16 -13.49 -2.96 -20.60
CA ALA A 16 -13.24 -3.72 -21.83
C ALA A 16 -13.08 -2.88 -23.10
N SER A 17 -13.38 -1.57 -23.07
CA SER A 17 -13.10 -0.70 -24.21
C SER A 17 -11.62 -0.30 -24.23
N VAL A 18 -10.95 -0.58 -25.34
CA VAL A 18 -9.58 -0.11 -25.63
C VAL A 18 -9.59 1.41 -25.53
N ALA A 19 -8.99 1.95 -24.47
CA ALA A 19 -8.77 3.38 -24.33
C ALA A 19 -7.73 3.81 -25.38
N ASP A 20 -7.99 4.92 -26.08
CA ASP A 20 -6.99 5.58 -26.92
C ASP A 20 -5.70 5.79 -26.12
N ASP A 21 -4.55 5.50 -26.75
CA ASP A 21 -3.22 5.56 -26.13
C ASP A 21 -2.97 6.95 -25.51
N PRO A 22 -2.98 7.09 -24.17
CA PRO A 22 -2.77 8.37 -23.50
C PRO A 22 -1.29 8.76 -23.44
N PHE A 23 -0.38 7.99 -24.05
CA PHE A 23 1.07 8.18 -24.01
C PHE A 23 1.63 8.86 -25.26
N THR A 24 0.94 9.86 -25.80
CA THR A 24 1.54 10.81 -26.76
C THR A 24 2.72 11.56 -26.14
N GLU A 25 3.66 12.00 -26.99
CA GLU A 25 5.00 12.50 -26.64
C GLU A 25 5.03 13.46 -25.44
N ALA A 26 5.89 13.16 -24.46
CA ALA A 26 6.04 13.95 -23.25
C ALA A 26 6.79 15.26 -23.52
N SER A 27 6.24 16.38 -23.04
CA SER A 27 6.89 17.69 -23.05
C SER A 27 7.82 17.84 -21.84
N PRO A 28 8.94 18.57 -21.94
CA PRO A 28 9.81 18.88 -20.78
C PRO A 28 9.10 19.68 -19.67
N ASN A 29 7.88 20.18 -19.91
CA ASN A 29 7.04 20.83 -18.91
C ASN A 29 5.97 19.89 -18.30
N ASP A 30 6.01 18.59 -18.57
CA ASP A 30 5.06 17.64 -17.98
C ASP A 30 5.24 17.57 -16.45
N PRO A 31 4.15 17.63 -15.67
CA PRO A 31 4.23 17.52 -14.22
C PRO A 31 4.73 16.13 -13.80
N LEU A 32 5.53 16.10 -12.72
CA LEU A 32 6.09 14.88 -12.09
C LEU A 32 5.02 13.89 -11.56
N TRP A 33 3.75 14.29 -11.56
CA TRP A 33 2.61 13.52 -11.07
C TRP A 33 1.42 13.77 -11.98
N ILE A 34 0.61 12.74 -12.23
CA ILE A 34 -0.71 12.92 -12.84
C ILE A 34 -1.64 13.28 -11.68
N ASP A 35 -1.96 14.57 -11.54
CA ASP A 35 -3.12 14.97 -10.74
C ASP A 35 -4.36 14.48 -11.48
N GLY A 36 -5.32 13.88 -10.77
CA GLY A 36 -6.60 13.49 -11.35
C GLY A 36 -7.12 14.64 -12.20
N ALA A 37 -7.31 14.39 -13.49
CA ALA A 37 -7.24 15.44 -14.49
C ALA A 37 -8.22 16.60 -14.21
N ALA A 38 -7.67 17.82 -14.36
CA ALA A 38 -8.38 19.08 -14.52
C ALA A 38 -9.18 19.61 -13.30
N ARG A 39 -8.47 19.96 -12.23
CA ARG A 39 -8.96 20.80 -11.11
C ARG A 39 -9.86 21.95 -11.57
N GLY A 40 -9.48 22.67 -12.62
CA GLY A 40 -10.26 23.80 -13.15
C GLY A 40 -11.62 23.39 -13.74
N VAL A 41 -11.71 22.19 -14.33
CA VAL A 41 -12.94 21.66 -14.95
C VAL A 41 -13.91 21.17 -13.87
N LEU A 42 -13.41 20.51 -12.82
CA LEU A 42 -14.23 20.08 -11.69
C LEU A 42 -14.73 21.28 -10.85
N GLU A 43 -13.87 22.26 -10.57
CA GLU A 43 -14.30 23.48 -9.86
C GLU A 43 -15.33 24.28 -10.67
N ALA A 44 -15.18 24.35 -11.99
CA ALA A 44 -16.14 25.03 -12.86
C ALA A 44 -17.50 24.31 -12.90
N SER A 45 -17.50 22.97 -12.99
CA SER A 45 -18.73 22.17 -13.02
C SER A 45 -19.47 22.23 -11.68
N MET A 46 -18.78 22.15 -10.54
CA MET A 46 -19.38 22.32 -9.21
C MET A 46 -19.98 23.72 -9.01
N ARG A 47 -19.30 24.78 -9.48
CA ARG A 47 -19.83 26.15 -9.45
C ARG A 47 -21.03 26.34 -10.37
N GLN A 48 -21.12 25.60 -11.46
CA GLN A 48 -22.25 25.66 -12.40
C GLN A 48 -23.47 24.89 -11.86
N ALA A 49 -23.26 23.71 -11.27
CA ALA A 49 -24.30 22.93 -10.59
C ALA A 49 -24.89 23.68 -9.39
N HIS A 50 -24.03 24.30 -8.56
CA HIS A 50 -24.48 25.11 -7.42
C HIS A 50 -25.30 26.34 -7.85
N ARG A 51 -25.00 26.94 -8.99
CA ARG A 51 -25.76 28.06 -9.56
C ARG A 51 -27.11 27.66 -10.16
N ARG A 52 -27.28 26.38 -10.51
CA ARG A 52 -28.53 25.83 -11.08
C ARG A 52 -29.46 25.22 -10.02
N GLY A 53 -29.01 25.11 -8.78
CA GLY A 53 -29.80 24.50 -7.69
C GLY A 53 -29.96 22.99 -7.82
N GLU A 54 -29.20 22.35 -8.71
CA GLU A 54 -29.23 20.91 -8.96
C GLU A 54 -28.09 20.24 -8.18
N ALA A 55 -28.45 19.25 -7.36
CA ALA A 55 -27.50 18.34 -6.73
C ALA A 55 -27.25 17.13 -7.65
N ASP A 56 -26.81 17.38 -8.89
CA ASP A 56 -26.43 16.28 -9.76
C ASP A 56 -25.15 15.65 -9.24
N LEU A 57 -25.27 14.39 -8.82
CA LEU A 57 -24.13 13.55 -8.47
C LEU A 57 -23.16 13.57 -9.66
N PRO A 58 -21.88 13.92 -9.48
CA PRO A 58 -20.93 13.91 -10.58
C PRO A 58 -20.98 12.54 -11.26
N SER A 59 -20.99 12.52 -12.59
CA SER A 59 -20.92 11.28 -13.37
C SER A 59 -19.75 10.43 -12.84
N ALA A 60 -19.85 9.10 -12.92
CA ALA A 60 -18.79 8.20 -12.44
C ALA A 60 -17.40 8.60 -12.99
N ALA A 61 -17.36 9.14 -14.22
CA ALA A 61 -16.18 9.74 -14.84
C ALA A 61 -15.65 10.97 -14.07
N LEU A 62 -16.50 11.91 -13.66
CA LEU A 62 -16.10 13.05 -12.81
C LEU A 62 -15.67 12.64 -11.40
N TYR A 63 -16.17 11.51 -10.88
CA TYR A 63 -15.78 10.99 -9.57
C TYR A 63 -14.37 10.38 -9.57
N LEU A 64 -13.94 9.78 -10.69
CA LEU A 64 -12.55 9.35 -10.91
C LEU A 64 -11.58 10.53 -11.03
N LEU A 65 -12.10 11.71 -11.39
CA LEU A 65 -11.36 12.98 -11.44
C LEU A 65 -11.42 13.75 -10.11
N SER A 66 -12.07 13.19 -9.09
CA SER A 66 -12.16 13.78 -7.75
C SER A 66 -10.78 13.78 -7.09
N PRO A 67 -10.40 14.84 -6.35
CA PRO A 67 -9.13 14.89 -5.64
C PRO A 67 -9.01 13.70 -4.70
N SER A 68 -8.17 12.74 -5.06
CA SER A 68 -7.85 11.63 -4.20
C SER A 68 -6.47 11.88 -3.60
N SER A 69 -6.26 11.44 -2.35
CA SER A 69 -4.93 11.38 -1.77
C SER A 69 -4.03 10.36 -2.49
N TYR A 70 -4.60 9.57 -3.40
CA TYR A 70 -3.89 8.61 -4.23
C TYR A 70 -3.33 9.33 -5.46
N ARG A 71 -2.01 9.52 -5.43
CA ARG A 71 -1.25 10.03 -6.58
C ARG A 71 -0.63 8.83 -7.27
N GLU A 72 -1.20 8.40 -8.38
CA GLU A 72 -0.59 7.37 -9.20
C GLU A 72 0.65 7.97 -9.88
N ARG A 73 1.81 7.33 -9.70
CA ARG A 73 3.03 7.78 -10.35
C ARG A 73 2.95 7.42 -11.83
N LYS A 74 3.17 8.38 -12.72
CA LYS A 74 3.44 8.08 -14.13
C LYS A 74 4.63 7.12 -14.16
N ALA A 75 4.46 5.97 -14.81
CA ALA A 75 5.55 5.00 -14.95
C ALA A 75 6.76 5.71 -15.55
N SER A 76 7.88 5.67 -14.82
CA SER A 76 9.11 6.31 -15.26
C SER A 76 9.63 5.61 -16.52
N ARG A 77 9.95 6.38 -17.57
CA ARG A 77 10.71 5.84 -18.72
C ARG A 77 12.14 5.48 -18.33
N ALA A 78 12.64 6.01 -17.22
CA ALA A 78 13.92 5.63 -16.65
C ALA A 78 13.72 4.54 -15.59
N LEU A 79 14.50 3.46 -15.71
CA LEU A 79 14.55 2.40 -14.70
C LEU A 79 14.92 2.97 -13.32
N ARG A 80 13.98 2.91 -12.38
CA ARG A 80 14.14 3.49 -11.04
C ARG A 80 13.58 2.58 -9.95
N ILE A 81 14.40 2.28 -8.95
CA ILE A 81 13.93 1.60 -7.74
C ILE A 81 12.96 2.53 -6.99
N SER A 82 11.73 2.03 -6.77
CA SER A 82 10.65 2.74 -6.09
C SER A 82 10.54 2.32 -4.62
N TYR A 83 10.95 1.09 -4.30
CA TYR A 83 11.15 0.60 -2.94
C TYR A 83 12.35 -0.36 -2.87
N PRO A 84 13.20 -0.27 -1.84
CA PRO A 84 13.15 0.74 -0.77
C PRO A 84 13.56 2.14 -1.24
N PRO A 85 13.19 3.19 -0.50
CA PRO A 85 13.77 4.52 -0.71
C PRO A 85 15.26 4.50 -0.37
N ASP A 86 16.00 5.42 -0.98
CA ASP A 86 17.42 5.62 -0.66
C ASP A 86 17.60 6.06 0.80
N GLY A 87 18.55 5.43 1.48
CA GLY A 87 18.80 5.62 2.92
C GLY A 87 17.82 4.89 3.85
N ALA A 88 17.03 3.93 3.34
CA ALA A 88 16.13 3.14 4.18
C ALA A 88 16.86 2.42 5.32
N VAL A 89 16.19 2.30 6.48
CA VAL A 89 16.69 1.57 7.64
C VAL A 89 15.67 0.51 8.05
N PHE A 90 16.09 -0.76 8.04
CA PHE A 90 15.24 -1.89 8.43
C PHE A 90 15.56 -2.37 9.84
N PRO A 91 14.58 -2.83 10.63
CA PRO A 91 14.85 -3.40 11.95
C PRO A 91 15.51 -4.78 11.83
N ALA A 92 16.34 -5.14 12.83
CA ALA A 92 17.10 -6.40 12.86
C ALA A 92 16.22 -7.65 12.72
N ASN A 93 14.97 -7.59 13.20
CA ASN A 93 14.03 -8.71 13.21
C ASN A 93 13.04 -8.70 12.04
N LEU A 94 13.19 -7.81 11.04
CA LEU A 94 12.32 -7.85 9.85
C LEU A 94 12.58 -9.10 9.02
N CYS A 95 11.51 -9.76 8.56
CA CYS A 95 11.59 -10.79 7.52
C CYS A 95 12.09 -10.21 6.20
N GLU A 96 12.16 -11.05 5.16
CA GLU A 96 12.63 -10.67 3.83
C GLU A 96 11.90 -9.42 3.33
N ILE A 97 12.65 -8.51 2.71
CA ILE A 97 12.07 -7.33 2.07
C ILE A 97 11.86 -7.61 0.57
N ARG A 98 10.94 -6.85 -0.01
CA ARG A 98 10.78 -6.76 -1.46
C ARG A 98 11.57 -5.58 -2.00
N VAL A 99 11.96 -5.66 -3.26
CA VAL A 99 12.46 -4.53 -4.05
C VAL A 99 11.47 -4.33 -5.17
N ASP A 100 11.01 -3.08 -5.35
CA ASP A 100 10.09 -2.68 -6.42
C ASP A 100 10.76 -1.60 -7.28
N TRP A 101 10.49 -1.59 -8.57
CA TRP A 101 10.99 -0.55 -9.47
C TRP A 101 9.99 -0.19 -10.57
N ASP A 102 10.11 1.06 -11.03
CA ASP A 102 9.39 1.60 -12.17
C ASP A 102 10.25 1.45 -13.42
N ASP A 103 9.69 0.79 -14.44
CA ASP A 103 10.34 0.62 -15.74
C ASP A 103 9.30 0.34 -16.84
N ALA A 104 9.18 1.27 -17.79
CA ALA A 104 8.24 1.16 -18.90
C ALA A 104 8.84 0.48 -20.15
N VAL A 105 10.17 0.25 -20.20
CA VAL A 105 10.88 -0.11 -21.44
C VAL A 105 11.36 -1.57 -21.41
N ASN A 106 11.97 -1.99 -20.31
CA ASN A 106 12.60 -3.31 -20.22
C ASN A 106 11.58 -4.39 -19.83
N ASP A 107 11.90 -5.64 -20.14
CA ASP A 107 11.08 -6.82 -19.83
C ASP A 107 11.87 -7.91 -19.06
N LEU A 108 13.17 -7.71 -18.90
CA LEU A 108 14.07 -8.58 -18.15
C LEU A 108 15.02 -7.75 -17.29
N TRP A 109 15.14 -8.11 -16.01
CA TRP A 109 15.93 -7.37 -15.04
C TRP A 109 16.91 -8.26 -14.28
N GLN A 110 18.11 -7.73 -14.08
CA GLN A 110 19.07 -8.23 -13.12
C GLN A 110 19.05 -7.35 -11.87
N VAL A 111 18.75 -7.94 -10.72
CA VAL A 111 18.88 -7.30 -9.41
C VAL A 111 20.24 -7.68 -8.83
N THR A 112 20.97 -6.69 -8.34
CA THR A 112 22.26 -6.89 -7.67
C THR A 112 22.21 -6.22 -6.31
N VAL A 113 22.57 -6.98 -5.28
CA VAL A 113 22.70 -6.49 -3.91
C VAL A 113 24.16 -6.61 -3.52
N GLY A 114 24.73 -5.59 -2.90
CA GLY A 114 26.09 -5.65 -2.38
C GLY A 114 26.24 -4.93 -1.05
N LEU A 115 27.42 -5.08 -0.44
CA LEU A 115 27.81 -4.35 0.76
C LEU A 115 28.91 -3.35 0.41
N ALA A 116 28.78 -2.13 0.92
CA ALA A 116 29.81 -1.10 0.79
C ALA A 116 31.15 -1.61 1.32
N ASP A 117 32.24 -1.21 0.65
CA ASP A 117 33.62 -1.55 0.99
C ASP A 117 33.93 -3.06 1.03
N THR A 118 33.17 -3.87 0.28
CA THR A 118 33.43 -5.31 0.13
C THR A 118 33.24 -5.78 -1.31
N THR A 119 33.69 -7.00 -1.61
CA THR A 119 33.40 -7.72 -2.86
C THR A 119 32.16 -8.59 -2.78
N VAL A 120 31.45 -8.60 -1.63
CA VAL A 120 30.29 -9.46 -1.42
C VAL A 120 29.12 -8.91 -2.22
N THR A 121 28.62 -9.72 -3.15
CA THR A 121 27.44 -9.39 -3.96
C THR A 121 26.56 -10.61 -4.18
N TRP A 122 25.25 -10.38 -4.21
CA TRP A 122 24.24 -11.37 -4.62
C TRP A 122 23.54 -10.86 -5.87
N MET A 123 23.17 -11.80 -6.75
CA MET A 123 22.55 -11.49 -8.03
C MET A 123 21.34 -12.38 -8.26
N ALA A 124 20.30 -11.80 -8.85
CA ALA A 124 19.13 -12.51 -9.32
C ALA A 124 18.66 -11.93 -10.65
N VAL A 125 17.99 -12.75 -11.47
CA VAL A 125 17.34 -12.32 -12.70
C VAL A 125 15.84 -12.59 -12.58
N THR A 126 15.02 -11.64 -13.03
CA THR A 126 13.56 -11.72 -12.98
C THR A 126 12.93 -11.00 -14.17
N ASN A 127 11.75 -11.46 -14.57
CA ASN A 127 10.88 -10.80 -15.55
C ASN A 127 9.68 -10.08 -14.88
N GLN A 128 9.70 -9.95 -13.56
CA GLN A 128 8.75 -9.16 -12.79
C GLN A 128 9.42 -7.86 -12.33
N ARG A 129 8.67 -6.75 -12.30
CA ARG A 129 9.11 -5.44 -11.77
C ARG A 129 9.26 -5.39 -10.24
N GLN A 130 9.37 -6.57 -9.64
CA GLN A 130 9.52 -6.77 -8.22
C GLN A 130 10.38 -8.00 -7.97
N TRP A 131 11.10 -8.00 -6.86
CA TRP A 131 11.90 -9.14 -6.43
C TRP A 131 11.94 -9.23 -4.91
N TRP A 132 11.71 -10.42 -4.37
CA TRP A 132 11.88 -10.70 -2.95
C TRP A 132 13.27 -11.23 -2.69
N PHE A 133 13.89 -10.76 -1.61
CA PHE A 133 15.11 -11.39 -1.13
C PHE A 133 14.86 -12.86 -0.79
N PRO A 134 15.72 -13.78 -1.24
CA PRO A 134 15.74 -15.13 -0.70
C PRO A 134 16.04 -15.12 0.81
N PRO A 135 15.43 -16.00 1.62
CA PRO A 135 15.61 -16.01 3.07
C PRO A 135 17.06 -16.11 3.54
N ASP A 136 17.87 -16.93 2.87
CA ASP A 136 19.28 -17.13 3.16
C ASP A 136 20.13 -15.89 2.84
N VAL A 137 19.85 -15.23 1.71
CA VAL A 137 20.47 -13.96 1.33
C VAL A 137 20.09 -12.86 2.32
N TRP A 138 18.82 -12.74 2.68
CA TRP A 138 18.36 -11.74 3.64
C TRP A 138 18.97 -11.95 5.02
N ALA A 139 19.08 -13.20 5.49
CA ALA A 139 19.76 -13.50 6.75
C ALA A 139 21.24 -13.05 6.75
N GLN A 140 21.94 -13.24 5.64
CA GLN A 140 23.33 -12.76 5.50
C GLN A 140 23.40 -11.23 5.45
N VAL A 141 22.52 -10.59 4.69
CA VAL A 141 22.42 -9.13 4.59
C VAL A 141 22.12 -8.52 5.95
N ARG A 142 21.13 -9.03 6.71
CA ARG A 142 20.83 -8.53 8.06
C ARG A 142 22.03 -8.58 8.99
N ARG A 143 22.77 -9.70 8.96
CA ARG A 143 23.97 -9.87 9.80
C ARG A 143 25.08 -8.89 9.40
N LEU A 144 25.34 -8.72 8.11
CA LEU A 144 26.50 -7.96 7.62
C LEU A 144 26.22 -6.45 7.48
N ALA A 145 24.98 -6.07 7.12
CA ALA A 145 24.56 -4.68 6.92
C ALA A 145 24.19 -3.94 8.22
N THR A 146 24.46 -4.58 9.37
CA THR A 146 24.39 -3.93 10.69
C THR A 146 25.63 -3.06 10.93
N GLU A 147 26.78 -3.48 10.40
CA GLU A 147 28.07 -2.79 10.55
C GLU A 147 28.41 -1.91 9.34
N ARG A 148 27.68 -2.10 8.23
CA ARG A 148 28.00 -1.54 6.91
C ARG A 148 26.74 -1.18 6.14
N GLU A 149 26.89 -0.25 5.21
CA GLU A 149 25.81 0.07 4.27
C GLU A 149 25.68 -1.01 3.21
N ALA A 150 24.45 -1.43 2.93
CA ALA A 150 24.12 -2.29 1.80
C ALA A 150 23.58 -1.43 0.65
N TRP A 151 23.67 -1.92 -0.58
CA TRP A 151 23.13 -1.25 -1.75
C TRP A 151 22.42 -2.22 -2.68
N ILE A 152 21.44 -1.70 -3.42
CA ILE A 152 20.68 -2.41 -4.45
C ILE A 152 20.82 -1.66 -5.76
N GLN A 153 21.06 -2.38 -6.85
CA GLN A 153 20.98 -1.86 -8.21
C GLN A 153 20.16 -2.81 -9.08
N VAL A 154 19.33 -2.24 -9.94
CA VAL A 154 18.62 -2.99 -10.96
C VAL A 154 19.15 -2.59 -12.33
N LYS A 155 19.41 -3.57 -13.18
CA LYS A 155 19.73 -3.37 -14.59
C LYS A 155 18.65 -4.03 -15.44
N GLY A 156 18.16 -3.32 -16.45
CA GLY A 156 17.10 -3.78 -17.34
C GLY A 156 17.59 -3.88 -18.78
N VAL A 157 17.04 -4.83 -19.52
CA VAL A 157 17.16 -4.94 -20.98
C VAL A 157 15.82 -5.25 -21.59
N GLN A 158 15.62 -4.85 -22.85
CA GLN A 158 14.53 -5.34 -23.68
C GLN A 158 15.01 -6.60 -24.42
N SER A 159 14.47 -7.76 -24.05
CA SER A 159 14.90 -9.09 -24.51
C SER A 159 14.87 -9.28 -26.03
N THR A 160 14.01 -8.54 -26.72
CA THR A 160 13.81 -8.60 -28.18
C THR A 160 14.63 -7.57 -28.96
N SER A 161 15.29 -6.63 -28.29
CA SER A 161 16.08 -5.58 -28.94
C SER A 161 17.45 -6.09 -29.38
N ALA A 162 17.88 -5.72 -30.61
CA ALA A 162 19.19 -6.04 -31.15
C ALA A 162 19.84 -4.78 -31.76
N PRO A 163 20.98 -4.29 -31.22
CA PRO A 163 21.68 -4.77 -30.04
C PRO A 163 20.96 -4.45 -28.71
N PRO A 164 21.14 -5.26 -27.65
CA PRO A 164 20.52 -5.00 -26.37
C PRO A 164 21.12 -3.75 -25.72
N VAL A 165 20.26 -2.78 -25.41
CA VAL A 165 20.64 -1.57 -24.66
C VAL A 165 20.40 -1.83 -23.17
N VAL A 166 21.46 -1.80 -22.37
CA VAL A 166 21.36 -1.98 -20.91
C VAL A 166 21.06 -0.66 -20.25
N GLN A 167 19.94 -0.60 -19.53
CA GLN A 167 19.62 0.49 -18.61
C GLN A 167 19.96 0.08 -17.19
N ALA A 168 20.39 1.03 -16.36
CA ALA A 168 20.70 0.78 -14.95
C ALA A 168 20.05 1.84 -14.07
N SER A 169 19.46 1.40 -12.96
CA SER A 169 19.05 2.31 -11.90
C SER A 169 20.28 2.91 -11.22
N HIS A 170 20.07 4.03 -10.52
CA HIS A 170 20.97 4.43 -9.44
C HIS A 170 21.04 3.33 -8.38
N LYS A 171 22.18 3.25 -7.69
CA LYS A 171 22.29 2.43 -6.48
C LYS A 171 21.43 3.07 -5.39
N VAL A 172 20.62 2.25 -4.73
CA VAL A 172 19.84 2.62 -3.55
C VAL A 172 20.53 2.04 -2.34
N ALA A 173 20.97 2.90 -1.44
CA ALA A 173 21.60 2.53 -0.18
C ALA A 173 20.55 2.19 0.88
N PHE A 174 20.85 1.22 1.73
CA PHE A 174 20.05 0.90 2.90
C PHE A 174 20.91 0.30 4.02
N ARG A 175 20.40 0.34 5.24
CA ARG A 175 21.05 -0.23 6.43
C ARG A 175 20.11 -1.12 7.21
N VAL A 176 20.68 -2.00 8.03
CA VAL A 176 19.93 -2.76 9.03
C VAL A 176 20.29 -2.22 10.41
N SER A 177 19.28 -1.81 11.16
CA SER A 177 19.42 -1.33 12.54
C SER A 177 19.89 -2.47 13.44
N VAL A 178 20.77 -2.16 14.41
CA VAL A 178 21.09 -3.07 15.53
C VAL A 178 19.88 -3.34 16.43
N TRP A 179 18.91 -2.42 16.43
CA TRP A 179 17.72 -2.49 17.28
C TRP A 179 16.57 -3.18 16.55
N PRO A 180 15.91 -4.17 17.18
CA PRO A 180 14.70 -4.75 16.65
C PRO A 180 13.52 -3.79 16.79
N ALA A 181 12.50 -3.97 15.96
CA ALA A 181 11.17 -3.43 16.22
C ALA A 181 10.35 -4.46 17.02
N ASP A 182 9.14 -4.10 17.44
CA ASP A 182 8.23 -5.07 18.04
C ASP A 182 7.95 -6.23 17.08
N ASN A 183 7.79 -7.43 17.64
CA ASN A 183 7.59 -8.63 16.82
C ASN A 183 6.23 -8.67 16.13
N SER A 184 5.29 -7.76 16.43
CA SER A 184 3.95 -7.82 15.87
C SER A 184 3.47 -6.48 15.30
N ILE A 185 2.84 -6.54 14.13
CA ILE A 185 2.05 -5.44 13.57
C ILE A 185 0.58 -5.80 13.70
N VAL A 186 -0.19 -4.94 14.36
CA VAL A 186 -1.65 -5.02 14.40
C VAL A 186 -2.23 -4.03 13.37
N TYR A 187 -3.04 -4.53 12.44
CA TYR A 187 -3.62 -3.73 11.37
C TYR A 187 -5.06 -4.15 11.09
N ARG A 188 -5.84 -3.23 10.52
CA ARG A 188 -7.21 -3.51 10.07
C ARG A 188 -7.33 -3.25 8.58
N MET A 189 -8.09 -4.09 7.90
CA MET A 189 -8.47 -3.85 6.51
C MET A 189 -9.65 -2.87 6.51
N VAL A 190 -9.42 -1.66 6.00
CA VAL A 190 -10.48 -0.63 5.95
C VAL A 190 -11.18 -0.72 4.60
N VAL A 191 -12.48 -0.96 4.62
CA VAL A 191 -13.32 -0.91 3.42
C VAL A 191 -13.40 0.55 2.93
N PRO A 192 -13.29 0.82 1.62
CA PRO A 192 -13.35 2.17 1.08
C PRO A 192 -14.53 3.01 1.60
N PRO A 193 -14.38 4.34 1.72
CA PRO A 193 -15.30 5.19 2.48
C PRO A 193 -16.73 5.21 1.94
N PHE A 194 -16.92 4.87 0.66
CA PHE A 194 -18.22 4.79 -0.02
C PHE A 194 -19.02 3.51 0.29
N ASN A 195 -18.42 2.51 0.97
CA ASN A 195 -19.18 1.36 1.46
C ASN A 195 -19.86 1.70 2.80
N LYS A 196 -21.19 1.53 2.83
CA LYS A 196 -22.02 1.79 4.02
C LYS A 196 -21.84 0.74 5.13
N ARG A 197 -21.39 -0.48 4.80
CA ARG A 197 -21.15 -1.56 5.76
C ARG A 197 -19.66 -1.61 6.13
N LYS A 198 -19.31 -0.92 7.21
CA LYS A 198 -17.93 -0.83 7.72
C LYS A 198 -17.73 -1.80 8.87
N THR A 199 -17.42 -3.05 8.56
CA THR A 199 -17.21 -4.12 9.54
C THR A 199 -15.76 -4.62 9.47
N PRO A 200 -14.76 -3.78 9.83
CA PRO A 200 -13.36 -4.12 9.61
C PRO A 200 -12.94 -5.25 10.53
N SER A 201 -12.33 -6.30 9.97
CA SER A 201 -11.58 -7.27 10.77
C SER A 201 -10.17 -6.74 11.03
N THR A 202 -9.64 -7.06 12.21
CA THR A 202 -8.28 -6.72 12.65
C THR A 202 -7.45 -7.98 12.67
N TYR A 203 -6.22 -7.85 12.19
CA TYR A 203 -5.25 -8.91 12.03
C TYR A 203 -3.97 -8.52 12.76
N SER A 204 -3.25 -9.51 13.23
CA SER A 204 -1.88 -9.38 13.71
C SER A 204 -0.96 -10.15 12.76
N ARG A 205 0.24 -9.63 12.53
CA ARG A 205 1.28 -10.32 11.77
C ARG A 205 2.56 -10.32 12.57
N ASP A 206 3.26 -11.45 12.61
CA ASP A 206 4.63 -11.49 13.13
C ASP A 206 5.57 -10.81 12.12
N LEU A 207 6.36 -9.83 12.56
CA LEU A 207 7.29 -9.08 11.73
C LEU A 207 8.41 -9.96 11.14
N ARG A 208 8.70 -11.09 11.80
CA ARG A 208 9.75 -12.05 11.44
C ARG A 208 9.28 -13.07 10.40
N SER A 209 7.99 -13.07 10.05
CA SER A 209 7.42 -13.96 9.03
C SER A 209 6.36 -13.24 8.18
N PHE A 210 5.79 -13.96 7.22
CA PHE A 210 4.60 -13.51 6.47
C PHE A 210 3.29 -14.03 7.06
N GLU A 211 3.35 -14.71 8.21
CA GLU A 211 2.18 -15.33 8.83
C GLU A 211 1.25 -14.26 9.41
N VAL A 212 -0.02 -14.32 9.00
CA VAL A 212 -1.08 -13.42 9.46
C VAL A 212 -2.05 -14.22 10.30
N SER A 213 -2.33 -13.73 11.49
CA SER A 213 -3.34 -14.30 12.40
C SER A 213 -4.51 -13.32 12.57
N PRO A 214 -5.76 -13.83 12.65
CA PRO A 214 -6.89 -12.99 13.01
C PRO A 214 -6.75 -12.53 14.46
N PHE A 215 -6.80 -11.22 14.70
CA PHE A 215 -6.82 -10.65 16.05
C PHE A 215 -8.26 -10.45 16.53
N LEU A 216 -9.10 -9.80 15.72
CA LEU A 216 -10.52 -9.58 16.00
C LEU A 216 -11.34 -9.64 14.71
N LEU A 217 -12.22 -10.63 14.60
CA LEU A 217 -13.10 -10.78 13.43
C LEU A 217 -14.42 -10.04 13.66
N ALA A 218 -14.72 -9.06 12.80
CA ALA A 218 -15.99 -8.33 12.84
C ALA A 218 -17.20 -9.16 12.40
N ARG A 219 -16.97 -10.30 11.72
CA ARG A 219 -18.00 -11.24 11.24
C ARG A 219 -19.17 -10.54 10.52
N ASP A 220 -18.87 -9.45 9.81
CA ASP A 220 -19.85 -8.57 9.16
C ASP A 220 -20.98 -8.02 10.03
N ASN A 221 -20.85 -8.09 11.36
CA ASN A 221 -21.87 -7.70 12.32
C ASN A 221 -21.43 -6.50 13.18
N TYR A 222 -20.12 -6.30 13.34
CA TYR A 222 -19.56 -5.30 14.24
C TYR A 222 -18.78 -4.24 13.46
N CYS A 223 -19.15 -2.98 13.64
CA CYS A 223 -18.28 -1.85 13.35
C CYS A 223 -17.66 -1.42 14.68
N TYR A 224 -16.40 -1.76 14.91
CA TYR A 224 -15.65 -1.23 16.05
C TYR A 224 -14.69 -0.16 15.55
N ASN A 225 -14.75 1.02 16.17
CA ASN A 225 -13.90 2.15 15.80
C ASN A 225 -12.66 2.25 16.70
N CYS A 226 -11.84 3.28 16.49
CA CYS A 226 -10.59 3.58 17.21
C CYS A 226 -10.65 3.13 18.68
N HIS A 227 -9.69 2.31 19.03
CA HIS A 227 -9.48 1.90 20.40
C HIS A 227 -8.60 2.95 21.07
N THR A 228 -8.95 3.36 22.28
CA THR A 228 -8.15 4.34 23.03
C THR A 228 -7.53 3.64 24.22
N PHE A 229 -6.20 3.73 24.31
CA PHE A 229 -5.48 3.26 25.47
C PHE A 229 -5.34 4.40 26.47
N SER A 230 -5.58 4.10 27.74
CA SER A 230 -5.28 5.02 28.85
C SER A 230 -3.78 5.10 29.15
N SER A 231 -3.01 4.08 28.76
CA SER A 231 -1.54 4.08 28.79
C SER A 231 -0.96 4.28 27.39
N LYS A 232 0.18 4.99 27.30
CA LYS A 232 0.93 5.16 26.05
C LYS A 232 1.74 3.92 25.66
N THR A 233 2.02 3.03 26.60
CA THR A 233 2.77 1.78 26.34
C THR A 233 1.88 0.68 25.76
N GLY A 234 0.55 0.77 25.93
CA GLY A 234 -0.42 -0.14 25.33
C GLY A 234 -0.48 -1.55 25.94
N ASP A 235 0.37 -1.83 26.94
CA ASP A 235 0.48 -3.09 27.66
C ASP A 235 -0.04 -3.02 29.11
N THR A 236 -0.53 -1.85 29.53
CA THR A 236 -1.01 -1.56 30.89
C THR A 236 -2.24 -0.65 30.86
N GLY A 237 -3.04 -0.66 31.92
CA GLY A 237 -4.23 0.17 32.06
C GLY A 237 -5.45 -0.28 31.24
N MET A 238 -6.31 0.68 30.94
CA MET A 238 -7.60 0.48 30.27
C MET A 238 -7.51 0.67 28.76
N LEU A 239 -8.17 -0.23 28.02
CA LEU A 239 -8.49 -0.17 26.61
C LEU A 239 -9.98 0.12 26.44
N SER A 240 -10.34 1.18 25.74
CA SER A 240 -11.73 1.46 25.37
C SER A 240 -11.97 1.21 23.89
N ILE A 241 -13.09 0.57 23.56
CA ILE A 241 -13.50 0.28 22.18
C ILE A 241 -14.96 0.68 22.01
N GLN A 242 -15.23 1.65 21.14
CA GLN A 242 -16.60 1.91 20.72
C GLN A 242 -17.03 0.82 19.73
N VAL A 243 -18.10 0.10 20.06
CA VAL A 243 -18.68 -0.93 19.20
C VAL A 243 -20.05 -0.48 18.74
N ARG A 244 -20.28 -0.51 17.43
CA ARG A 244 -21.58 -0.34 16.79
C ARG A 244 -22.01 -1.67 16.19
N PHE A 245 -23.17 -2.17 16.61
CA PHE A 245 -23.76 -3.37 16.07
C PHE A 245 -24.62 -3.02 14.87
N MET A 246 -24.34 -3.66 13.73
CA MET A 246 -24.91 -3.28 12.44
C MET A 246 -26.14 -4.12 12.05
N SER A 247 -26.49 -5.16 12.83
CA SER A 247 -27.62 -6.02 12.51
C SER A 247 -28.96 -5.40 12.96
N PRO A 248 -30.01 -5.44 12.11
CA PRO A 248 -31.35 -4.92 12.45
C PRO A 248 -31.93 -5.58 13.71
N GLY A 249 -32.60 -4.80 14.56
CA GLY A 249 -33.33 -5.32 15.73
C GLY A 249 -32.51 -5.44 17.03
N SER A 250 -31.27 -4.98 17.07
CA SER A 250 -30.47 -4.98 18.31
C SER A 250 -30.96 -3.96 19.34
N LYS A 251 -31.07 -4.40 20.60
CA LYS A 251 -31.39 -3.54 21.75
C LYS A 251 -30.22 -2.62 22.16
N LEU A 252 -29.01 -2.91 21.69
CA LEU A 252 -27.78 -2.14 21.96
C LEU A 252 -27.04 -1.89 20.63
N PRO A 253 -27.51 -0.93 19.81
CA PRO A 253 -26.92 -0.64 18.50
C PRO A 253 -25.54 0.02 18.61
N VAL A 254 -25.23 0.65 19.74
CA VAL A 254 -23.91 1.21 20.07
C VAL A 254 -23.64 0.94 21.55
N TYR A 255 -22.44 0.48 21.88
CA TYR A 255 -21.97 0.32 23.26
C TYR A 255 -20.46 0.58 23.37
N LEU A 256 -19.99 0.81 24.59
CA LEU A 256 -18.58 1.03 24.90
C LEU A 256 -18.03 -0.21 25.59
N GLY A 257 -17.13 -0.92 24.91
CA GLY A 257 -16.32 -1.94 25.54
C GLY A 257 -15.19 -1.28 26.34
N LEU A 258 -15.03 -1.67 27.59
CA LEU A 258 -13.85 -1.36 28.40
C LEU A 258 -13.12 -2.67 28.69
N TYR A 259 -11.81 -2.69 28.55
CA TYR A 259 -10.97 -3.83 28.87
C TYR A 259 -9.81 -3.37 29.73
N ASP A 260 -9.69 -3.95 30.93
CA ASP A 260 -8.55 -3.79 31.81
C ASP A 260 -7.48 -4.80 31.39
N ILE A 261 -6.34 -4.28 30.90
CA ILE A 261 -5.25 -5.10 30.37
C ILE A 261 -4.55 -5.87 31.50
N GLU A 262 -4.43 -5.29 32.68
CA GLU A 262 -3.74 -5.87 33.83
C GLU A 262 -4.60 -6.94 34.51
N ALA A 263 -5.88 -6.65 34.72
CA ALA A 263 -6.84 -7.59 35.29
C ALA A 263 -7.39 -8.60 34.26
N GLN A 264 -7.07 -8.42 32.98
CA GLN A 264 -7.60 -9.17 31.84
C GLN A 264 -9.14 -9.29 31.85
N ARG A 265 -9.82 -8.21 32.24
CA ARG A 265 -11.26 -8.21 32.46
C ARG A 265 -11.96 -7.18 31.58
N GLY A 266 -13.09 -7.57 30.99
CA GLY A 266 -13.88 -6.72 30.10
C GLY A 266 -15.28 -6.39 30.62
N TRP A 267 -15.78 -5.21 30.25
CA TRP A 267 -17.14 -4.73 30.47
C TRP A 267 -17.73 -4.15 29.17
N LYS A 268 -19.05 -4.12 29.08
CA LYS A 268 -19.81 -3.63 27.92
C LYS A 268 -20.91 -2.67 28.35
#